data_AF-A0A7Y5JN90-F1
#
_entry.id   AF-A0A7Y5JN90-F1
#
_cell.length_a   1.000
_cell.length_b   1.000
_cell.length_c   1.000
_cell.angle_alpha   90.00
_cell.angle_beta   90.00
_cell.angle_gamma   90.00
#
_symmetry.space_group_name_H-M   'P 1'
#
loop_
_entity.id
_entity.type
_entity.pdbx_description
1 polymer ?
#
loop_
_entity_poly.entity_id
_entity_poly.type
_entity_poly.pdbx_seq_one_letter_code
_entity_poly.pdbx_strand_id
1 'polypeptide(L)'
;MYIPSFAVFWSTYRRTVIGLAVVLLIVLIGLLAGFDATIVAAVAALVGILTQAFAGFLGLLALIPWLGPLLVKALSIPLIWLLNGAGYFLSVVLVGRGHSSSVVQSRVLTVVLIIGIVIGFIIGKLIS
;
A
#
# COMPACT_ATOMS: atom_id res chain seq x y z
N MET A 1 -30.14 3.50 -32.60
CA MET A 1 -30.15 3.07 -31.18
C MET A 1 -29.11 1.96 -31.04
N TYR A 2 -27.91 2.27 -30.57
CA TYR A 2 -26.83 1.27 -30.45
C TYR A 2 -27.10 0.48 -29.18
N ILE A 3 -27.52 -0.78 -29.30
CA ILE A 3 -27.64 -1.68 -28.15
C ILE A 3 -26.21 -2.19 -27.90
N PRO A 4 -25.51 -1.74 -26.84
CA PRO A 4 -24.18 -2.26 -26.57
C PRO A 4 -24.32 -3.76 -26.32
N SER A 5 -23.65 -4.56 -27.14
CA SER A 5 -23.62 -6.01 -26.93
C SER A 5 -22.94 -6.32 -25.60
N PHE A 6 -23.36 -7.41 -24.96
CA PHE A 6 -22.76 -7.89 -23.71
C PHE A 6 -21.22 -7.98 -23.79
N ALA A 7 -20.69 -8.30 -24.97
CA ALA A 7 -19.26 -8.34 -25.25
C ALA A 7 -18.56 -6.98 -25.10
N VAL A 8 -19.20 -5.88 -25.52
CA VAL A 8 -18.66 -4.52 -25.37
C VAL A 8 -18.66 -4.12 -23.90
N PHE A 9 -19.77 -4.35 -23.20
CA PHE A 9 -19.87 -4.10 -21.76
C PHE A 9 -18.78 -4.84 -20.97
N TRP A 10 -18.62 -6.14 -21.23
CA TRP A 10 -17.62 -6.95 -20.53
C TRP A 10 -16.19 -6.48 -20.80
N SER A 11 -15.85 -6.19 -22.06
CA SER A 11 -14.50 -5.74 -22.40
C SER A 11 -14.13 -4.40 -21.75
N THR A 12 -15.08 -3.47 -21.64
CA THR A 12 -14.91 -2.14 -21.02
C THR A 12 -14.89 -2.20 -19.49
N TYR A 13 -15.81 -2.93 -18.86
CA TYR A 13 -16.06 -2.82 -17.42
C TYR A 13 -15.55 -4.00 -16.58
N ARG A 14 -14.93 -5.03 -17.18
CA ARG A 14 -14.46 -6.23 -16.46
C ARG A 14 -13.70 -5.94 -15.17
N ARG A 15 -12.82 -4.93 -15.16
CA ARG A 15 -12.00 -4.61 -13.97
C ARG A 15 -12.87 -4.11 -12.81
N THR A 16 -13.83 -3.23 -13.11
CA THR A 16 -14.78 -2.71 -12.11
C THR A 16 -15.69 -3.81 -11.60
N VAL A 17 -16.21 -4.66 -12.49
CA VAL A 17 -17.07 -5.79 -12.13
C VAL A 17 -16.33 -6.78 -11.23
N ILE A 18 -15.09 -7.14 -11.57
CA ILE A 18 -14.24 -8.00 -10.74
C ILE A 18 -13.97 -7.35 -9.37
N GLY A 19 -13.66 -6.05 -9.34
CA GLY A 19 -13.44 -5.33 -8.08
C GLY A 19 -14.66 -5.35 -7.16
N LEU A 20 -15.86 -5.10 -7.71
CA LEU A 20 -17.11 -5.18 -6.95
C LEU A 20 -17.40 -6.60 -6.45
N ALA A 21 -17.13 -7.62 -7.28
CA ALA A 21 -17.30 -9.02 -6.89
C ALA A 21 -16.36 -9.40 -5.73
N VAL A 22 -15.11 -8.91 -5.73
CA VAL A 22 -14.16 -9.13 -4.63
C VAL A 22 -14.64 -8.45 -3.34
N VAL A 23 -15.09 -7.20 -3.41
CA VAL A 23 -15.64 -6.50 -2.23
C VAL A 23 -16.85 -7.25 -1.66
N LEU A 24 -17.78 -7.67 -2.53
CA LEU A 24 -18.94 -8.46 -2.12
C LEU A 24 -18.54 -9.76 -1.44
N LEU A 25 -17.54 -10.47 -1.99
CA LEU A 25 -17.03 -11.71 -1.43
C LEU A 25 -16.42 -11.50 -0.03
N ILE A 26 -15.66 -10.43 0.18
CA ILE A 26 -15.09 -10.08 1.49
C ILE A 26 -16.19 -9.79 2.52
N VAL A 27 -17.22 -9.01 2.13
CA VAL A 27 -18.37 -8.72 2.99
C VAL A 27 -19.11 -10.00 3.37
N LEU A 28 -19.37 -10.89 2.39
CA LEU A 28 -20.01 -12.18 2.64
C LEU A 28 -19.20 -13.05 3.58
N ILE A 29 -17.88 -13.13 3.40
CA ILE A 29 -16.99 -13.87 4.31
C ILE A 29 -17.09 -13.30 5.73
N GLY A 30 -17.11 -11.97 5.88
CA GLY A 30 -17.27 -11.33 7.19
C GLY A 30 -18.60 -11.72 7.87
N LEU A 31 -19.71 -11.65 7.13
CA LEU A 31 -21.02 -12.03 7.66
C LEU A 31 -21.09 -13.53 8.00
N LEU A 32 -20.54 -14.41 7.15
CA LEU A 32 -20.50 -15.86 7.37
C LEU A 32 -19.60 -16.25 8.55
N ALA A 33 -18.57 -15.47 8.85
CA ALA A 33 -17.72 -15.64 10.02
C ALA A 33 -18.39 -15.17 11.33
N GLY A 34 -19.63 -14.65 11.26
CA GLY A 34 -20.41 -14.22 12.42
C GLY A 34 -20.12 -12.79 12.88
N PHE A 35 -19.43 -11.96 12.08
CA PHE A 35 -19.27 -10.55 12.40
C PHE A 35 -20.60 -9.79 12.26
N ASP A 36 -20.85 -8.85 13.17
CA ASP A 36 -22.05 -8.01 13.14
C ASP A 36 -22.13 -7.19 11.84
N ALA A 37 -23.30 -7.19 11.20
CA ALA A 37 -23.50 -6.55 9.90
C ALA A 37 -23.23 -5.04 9.94
N THR A 38 -23.48 -4.39 11.08
CA THR A 38 -23.19 -2.95 11.28
C THR A 38 -21.69 -2.72 11.27
N ILE A 39 -20.91 -3.59 11.93
CA ILE A 39 -19.45 -3.50 11.96
C ILE A 39 -18.88 -3.75 10.57
N VAL A 40 -19.33 -4.81 9.88
CA VAL A 40 -18.88 -5.13 8.53
C VAL A 40 -19.19 -3.98 7.56
N ALA A 41 -20.39 -3.40 7.62
CA ALA A 41 -20.79 -2.26 6.81
C ALA A 41 -19.97 -1.00 7.13
N ALA A 42 -19.72 -0.73 8.42
CA ALA A 42 -18.90 0.41 8.84
C ALA A 42 -17.45 0.29 8.36
N VAL A 43 -16.85 -0.90 8.47
CA VAL A 43 -15.49 -1.15 7.97
C VAL A 43 -15.43 -1.04 6.45
N ALA A 44 -16.39 -1.63 5.73
CA ALA A 44 -16.46 -1.54 4.28
C ALA A 44 -16.62 -0.09 3.81
N ALA A 45 -17.50 0.69 4.46
CA ALA A 45 -17.68 2.11 4.18
C ALA A 45 -16.41 2.91 4.46
N LEU A 46 -15.75 2.66 5.61
CA LEU A 46 -14.51 3.32 5.97
C LEU A 46 -13.40 3.05 4.96
N VAL A 47 -13.22 1.79 4.55
CA VAL A 47 -12.24 1.41 3.51
C VAL A 47 -12.56 2.10 2.18
N GLY A 48 -13.84 2.17 1.81
CA GLY A 48 -14.29 2.88 0.60
C GLY A 48 -13.94 4.37 0.64
N ILE A 49 -14.28 5.05 1.73
CA ILE A 49 -13.98 6.48 1.95
C ILE A 49 -12.47 6.73 1.91
N LEU A 50 -11.68 5.91 2.60
CA LEU A 50 -10.22 6.04 2.62
C LEU A 50 -9.61 5.82 1.23
N THR A 51 -10.10 4.84 0.48
CA THR A 51 -9.62 4.57 -0.89
C THR A 51 -9.94 5.74 -1.81
N GLN A 52 -11.14 6.32 -1.71
CA GLN A 52 -11.54 7.47 -2.51
C GLN A 52 -10.74 8.74 -2.14
N ALA A 53 -10.51 8.97 -0.85
CA ALA A 53 -9.68 10.06 -0.37
C ALA A 53 -8.23 9.93 -0.86
N PHE A 54 -7.67 8.71 -0.81
CA PHE A 54 -6.31 8.44 -1.31
C PHE A 54 -6.21 8.63 -2.83
N ALA A 55 -7.21 8.19 -3.60
CA ALA A 55 -7.27 8.45 -5.03
C ALA A 55 -7.33 9.96 -5.34
N GLY A 56 -8.10 10.73 -4.58
CA GLY A 56 -8.14 12.18 -4.69
C GLY A 56 -6.78 12.83 -4.38
N PHE A 57 -6.12 12.38 -3.32
CA PHE A 57 -4.77 12.83 -2.95
C PHE A 57 -3.72 12.52 -4.04
N LEU A 58 -3.71 11.29 -4.58
CA LEU A 58 -2.85 10.92 -5.70
C LEU A 58 -3.14 11.78 -6.94
N GLY A 59 -4.41 12.10 -7.18
CA GLY A 59 -4.83 13.02 -8.24
C GLY A 59 -4.25 14.42 -8.06
N LEU A 60 -4.27 14.96 -6.83
CA LEU A 60 -3.63 16.25 -6.52
C LEU A 60 -2.11 16.20 -6.71
N LEU A 61 -1.46 15.13 -6.27
CA LEU A 61 -0.02 14.95 -6.47
C LEU A 61 0.34 14.90 -7.96
N ALA A 62 -0.47 14.25 -8.78
CA ALA A 62 -0.24 14.15 -10.22
C ALA A 62 -0.24 15.51 -10.95
N LEU A 63 -0.83 16.56 -10.36
CA LEU A 63 -0.80 17.92 -10.92
C LEU A 63 0.58 18.56 -10.85
N ILE A 64 1.47 18.09 -9.97
CA ILE A 64 2.83 18.62 -9.85
C ILE A 64 3.64 18.17 -11.08
N PRO A 65 4.14 19.09 -11.93
CA PRO A 65 4.92 18.71 -13.11
C PRO A 65 6.17 17.93 -12.69
N TRP A 66 6.52 16.91 -13.49
CA TRP A 66 7.70 16.05 -13.30
C TRP A 66 7.71 15.20 -12.01
N LEU A 67 7.54 15.81 -10.83
CA LEU A 67 7.55 15.16 -9.52
C LEU A 67 6.26 14.37 -9.24
N GLY A 68 5.10 14.89 -9.64
CA GLY A 68 3.80 14.27 -9.39
C GLY A 68 3.70 12.83 -9.87
N PRO A 69 3.99 12.54 -11.15
CA PRO A 69 3.98 11.17 -11.66
C PRO A 69 4.98 10.24 -10.97
N LEU A 70 6.13 10.75 -10.53
CA LEU A 70 7.13 9.97 -9.81
C LEU A 70 6.63 9.59 -8.41
N LEU A 71 6.05 10.55 -7.70
CA LEU A 71 5.45 10.32 -6.39
C LEU A 71 4.27 9.36 -6.49
N VAL A 72 3.34 9.56 -7.41
CA VAL A 72 2.19 8.66 -7.59
C VAL A 72 2.65 7.22 -7.86
N LYS A 73 3.68 7.02 -8.71
CA LYS A 73 4.26 5.70 -8.95
C LYS A 73 4.83 5.08 -7.68
N ALA A 74 5.62 5.83 -6.90
CA ALA A 74 6.19 5.33 -5.64
C ALA A 74 5.11 5.00 -4.61
N LEU A 75 4.13 5.89 -4.44
CA LEU A 75 3.04 5.74 -3.48
C LEU A 75 2.08 4.59 -3.86
N SER A 76 1.92 4.29 -5.15
CA SER A 76 1.02 3.24 -5.63
C SER A 76 1.58 1.82 -5.53
N ILE A 77 2.83 1.64 -5.06
CA ILE A 77 3.44 0.31 -4.89
C ILE A 77 3.01 -0.28 -3.53
N PRO A 78 2.05 -1.21 -3.46
CA PRO A 78 1.46 -1.63 -2.18
C PRO A 78 2.46 -2.40 -1.31
N LEU A 79 3.35 -3.16 -1.95
CA LEU A 79 4.34 -3.99 -1.27
C LEU A 79 5.28 -3.17 -0.37
N ILE A 80 5.69 -1.97 -0.82
CA ILE A 80 6.59 -1.10 -0.04
C ILE A 80 5.91 -0.67 1.26
N TRP A 81 4.65 -0.24 1.17
CA TRP A 81 3.87 0.18 2.34
C TRP A 81 3.55 -0.97 3.29
N LEU A 82 3.26 -2.16 2.76
CA LEU A 82 3.00 -3.35 3.59
C LEU A 82 4.26 -3.79 4.34
N LEU A 83 5.40 -3.88 3.67
CA LEU A 83 6.67 -4.25 4.32
C LEU A 83 7.10 -3.21 5.35
N ASN A 84 6.94 -1.93 5.02
CA ASN A 84 7.27 -0.83 5.92
C ASN A 84 6.35 -0.82 7.16
N GLY A 85 5.04 -0.92 6.95
CA GLY A 85 4.04 -1.00 8.02
C GLY A 85 4.25 -2.21 8.92
N ALA A 86 4.52 -3.39 8.34
CA ALA A 86 4.83 -4.60 9.11
C ALA A 86 6.12 -4.43 9.94
N GLY A 87 7.17 -3.82 9.37
CA GLY A 87 8.40 -3.53 10.09
C GLY A 87 8.19 -2.56 11.27
N TYR A 88 7.36 -1.53 11.10
CA TYR A 88 6.99 -0.63 12.19
C TYR A 88 6.12 -1.31 13.25
N PHE A 89 5.14 -2.10 12.84
CA PHE A 89 4.29 -2.86 13.75
C PHE A 89 5.12 -3.82 14.61
N LEU A 90 5.98 -4.62 14.00
CA LEU A 90 6.91 -5.51 14.70
C LEU A 90 7.85 -4.72 15.62
N SER A 91 8.33 -3.55 15.19
CA SER A 91 9.18 -2.69 16.03
C SER A 91 8.46 -2.25 17.30
N VAL A 92 7.21 -1.78 17.18
CA VAL A 92 6.40 -1.35 18.33
C VAL A 92 6.11 -2.53 19.27
N VAL A 93 5.76 -3.70 18.72
CA VAL A 93 5.50 -4.91 19.51
C VAL A 93 6.75 -5.36 20.27
N LEU A 94 7.92 -5.35 19.63
CA LEU A 94 9.18 -5.75 20.25
C LEU A 94 9.65 -4.76 21.32
N VAL A 95 9.52 -3.45 21.07
CA VAL A 95 9.81 -2.41 22.07
C VAL A 95 8.90 -2.56 23.29
N GLY A 96 7.60 -2.79 23.07
CA GLY A 96 6.64 -3.03 24.15
C GLY A 96 6.93 -4.31 24.95
N ARG A 97 7.65 -5.28 24.38
CA ARG A 97 8.10 -6.51 25.05
C ARG A 97 9.52 -6.40 25.64
N GLY A 98 10.09 -5.19 25.75
CA GLY A 98 11.43 -4.98 26.28
C GLY A 98 12.58 -5.37 25.34
N HIS A 99 12.28 -5.76 24.10
CA HIS A 99 13.26 -6.11 23.06
C HIS A 99 13.67 -4.87 22.25
N SER A 100 13.71 -3.70 22.89
CA SER A 100 14.08 -2.44 22.25
C SER A 100 15.50 -2.49 21.67
N SER A 101 16.41 -3.23 22.31
CA SER A 101 17.79 -3.40 21.87
C SER A 101 17.90 -4.13 20.53
N SER A 102 17.11 -5.18 20.28
CA SER A 102 17.16 -5.94 19.01
C SER A 102 16.58 -5.13 17.84
N VAL A 103 15.56 -4.31 18.09
CA VAL A 103 15.01 -3.38 17.10
C VAL A 103 16.03 -2.30 16.74
N VAL A 104 16.68 -1.69 17.73
CA VAL A 104 17.72 -0.67 17.51
C VAL A 104 18.93 -1.28 16.78
N GLN A 105 19.37 -2.47 17.17
CA GLN A 105 20.53 -3.14 16.56
C GLN A 105 20.29 -3.45 15.07
N SER A 106 19.09 -3.91 14.70
CA SER A 106 18.72 -4.14 13.29
C SER A 106 18.72 -2.86 12.45
N ARG A 107 18.27 -1.73 13.03
CA ARG A 107 18.28 -0.41 12.37
C ARG A 107 19.69 0.14 12.23
N VAL A 108 20.50 0.04 13.28
CA VAL A 108 21.92 0.46 13.27
C VAL A 108 22.70 -0.34 12.22
N LEU A 109 22.52 -1.67 12.15
CA LEU A 109 23.21 -2.51 11.17
C LEU A 109 22.89 -2.08 9.73
N THR A 110 21.62 -1.78 9.45
CA THR A 110 21.19 -1.34 8.11
C THR A 110 21.77 0.04 7.76
N VAL A 111 21.79 0.98 8.71
CA VAL A 111 22.40 2.31 8.53
C VAL A 111 23.91 2.20 8.29
N VAL A 112 24.61 1.38 9.08
CA VAL A 112 26.05 1.14 8.93
C VAL A 112 26.36 0.51 7.56
N LEU A 113 25.55 -0.45 7.13
CA LEU A 113 25.69 -1.08 5.81
C LEU A 113 25.51 -0.06 4.67
N ILE A 114 24.45 0.75 4.72
CA ILE A 114 24.18 1.79 3.70
C ILE A 114 25.33 2.80 3.64
N ILE A 115 25.80 3.28 4.80
CA ILE A 115 26.95 4.19 4.88
C ILE A 115 28.19 3.54 4.27
N GLY A 116 28.48 2.28 4.61
CA GLY A 116 29.61 1.53 4.07
C GLY A 116 29.55 1.37 2.54
N ILE A 117 28.37 1.06 1.98
CA ILE A 117 28.17 0.97 0.53
C ILE A 117 28.39 2.32 -0.14
N VAL A 118 27.85 3.40 0.42
CA VAL A 118 28.00 4.76 -0.12
C VAL A 118 29.48 5.18 -0.11
N ILE A 119 30.18 4.97 1.01
CA ILE A 119 31.62 5.29 1.11
C ILE A 119 32.42 4.44 0.12
N GLY A 120 32.17 3.13 0.05
CA GLY A 120 32.85 2.23 -0.88
C GLY A 120 32.65 2.64 -2.34
N PHE A 121 31.43 3.06 -2.71
CA PHE A 121 31.14 3.56 -4.06
C PHE A 121 31.89 4.86 -4.37
N ILE A 122 31.92 5.82 -3.43
CA ILE A 122 32.65 7.08 -3.60
C ILE A 122 34.14 6.81 -3.78
N ILE A 123 34.74 5.99 -2.92
CA ILE A 123 36.16 5.64 -3.00
C ILE A 123 36.46 4.92 -4.32
N GLY A 124 35.66 3.92 -4.69
CA GLY A 124 35.83 3.19 -5.94
C GLY A 124 35.81 4.10 -7.16
N LYS A 125 34.92 5.10 -7.18
CA LYS A 125 34.82 6.08 -8.26
C LYS A 125 35.94 7.13 -8.27
N LEU A 126 36.60 7.40 -7.14
CA LEU A 126 37.74 8.31 -7.07
C LEU A 126 39.05 7.64 -7.51
N ILE A 127 39.14 6.31 -7.39
CA ILE A 127 40.31 5.52 -7.76
C ILE A 127 40.23 5.06 -9.23
N SER A 128 39.01 4.83 -9.77
CA SER A 128 38.75 4.48 -11.17
C SER A 128 38.75 5.69 -12.10
#